data_AF-A0A2D0SY00-F1
#
_entry.id   AF-A0A2D0SY00-F1
#
_cell.length_a   1.000
_cell.length_b   1.000
_cell.length_c   1.000
_cell.angle_alpha   90.00
_cell.angle_beta   90.00
_cell.angle_gamma   90.00
#
_symmetry.space_group_name_H-M   'P 1'
#
loop_
_entity.id
_entity.type
_entity.pdbx_description
1 polymer ?
#
loop_
_entity_poly.entity_id
_entity_poly.type
_entity_poly.pdbx_seq_one_letter_code
_entity_poly.pdbx_strand_id
1 'polypeptide(L)'
;MDQTLSITGSLCVCISAVMLLQSSPTAAHSNTEVNAPTIIHMAQKFSGTRYRITCRVNPGGLKDEIMVYWLADGDFLETAYKNIRVTKKVKWLDGTEYIETTAVFKKLSQKDFDTNFTCIALSPAGFAKENIQIIKASPRLT
;
A
#
# COMPACT_ATOMS: atom_id res chain seq x y z
N MET A 1 -59.38 49.44 2.35
CA MET A 1 -58.20 50.10 1.79
C MET A 1 -57.32 50.52 2.95
N ASP A 2 -56.06 50.10 2.84
CA ASP A 2 -54.83 50.53 3.51
C ASP A 2 -54.58 50.29 5.00
N GLN A 3 -53.49 49.55 5.19
CA GLN A 3 -52.78 49.20 6.41
C GLN A 3 -51.91 50.37 6.88
N THR A 4 -51.57 50.41 8.17
CA THR A 4 -50.24 50.90 8.57
C THR A 4 -49.75 50.10 9.77
N LEU A 5 -48.64 49.39 9.56
CA LEU A 5 -47.89 48.61 10.53
C LEU A 5 -46.93 49.57 11.27
N SER A 6 -46.84 49.49 12.60
CA SER A 6 -45.73 50.10 13.35
C SER A 6 -45.05 49.03 14.21
N ILE A 7 -43.80 48.75 13.86
CA ILE A 7 -42.89 47.77 14.44
C ILE A 7 -42.17 48.40 15.65
N THR A 8 -42.17 47.70 16.79
CA THR A 8 -41.23 47.89 17.91
C THR A 8 -40.91 46.48 18.42
N GLY A 9 -39.75 45.86 18.13
CA GLY A 9 -38.44 46.18 18.71
C GLY A 9 -38.28 45.38 20.01
N SER A 10 -37.78 44.15 19.95
CA SER A 10 -36.37 43.76 20.19
C SER A 10 -36.09 43.41 21.66
N LEU A 11 -35.74 42.13 21.90
CA LEU A 11 -34.59 41.68 22.70
C LEU A 11 -34.44 40.16 22.52
N CYS A 12 -33.84 39.77 21.39
CA CYS A 12 -33.35 38.41 21.21
C CYS A 12 -31.98 38.34 21.90
N VAL A 13 -31.93 37.77 23.10
CA VAL A 13 -30.68 37.55 23.83
C VAL A 13 -29.98 36.36 23.19
N CYS A 14 -29.11 36.62 22.21
CA CYS A 14 -28.20 35.62 21.68
C CYS A 14 -27.09 35.39 22.70
N ILE A 15 -27.20 34.34 23.52
CA ILE A 15 -26.08 33.86 24.33
C ILE A 15 -25.09 33.20 23.35
N SER A 16 -24.15 33.98 22.82
CA SER A 16 -23.02 33.42 22.08
C SER A 16 -22.06 32.77 23.08
N ALA A 17 -22.19 31.46 23.27
CA ALA A 17 -21.16 30.65 23.89
C ALA A 17 -19.90 30.73 23.01
N VAL A 18 -18.90 31.49 23.45
CA VAL A 18 -17.58 31.47 22.83
C VAL A 18 -16.92 30.16 23.23
N MET A 19 -17.09 29.13 22.39
CA MET A 19 -16.26 27.92 22.46
C MET A 19 -14.83 28.33 22.14
N LEU A 20 -14.00 28.51 23.17
CA LEU A 20 -12.56 28.60 23.02
C LEU A 20 -12.06 27.24 22.51
N LEU A 21 -12.05 27.06 21.18
CA LEU A 21 -11.25 26.04 20.53
C LEU A 21 -9.78 26.37 20.80
N GLN A 22 -9.24 25.84 21.91
CA GLN A 22 -7.81 25.77 22.12
C GLN A 22 -7.26 24.83 21.04
N SER A 23 -6.86 25.40 19.91
CA SER A 23 -6.05 24.68 18.92
C SER A 23 -4.71 24.37 19.58
N SER A 24 -4.52 23.13 20.02
CA SER A 24 -3.20 22.62 20.37
C SER A 24 -2.25 22.92 19.21
N PRO A 25 -1.02 23.38 19.45
CA PRO A 25 -0.06 23.55 18.38
C PRO A 25 0.18 22.18 17.74
N THR A 26 -0.33 22.02 16.51
CA THR A 26 0.02 20.89 15.66
C THR A 26 1.53 20.95 15.54
N ALA A 27 2.23 19.95 16.08
CA ALA A 27 3.64 19.78 15.80
C ALA A 27 3.81 19.91 14.29
N ALA A 28 4.62 20.87 13.85
CA ALA A 28 4.89 21.07 12.44
C ALA A 28 5.35 19.72 11.88
N HIS A 29 4.45 19.03 11.18
CA HIS A 29 4.85 17.95 10.31
C HIS A 29 5.87 18.58 9.38
N SER A 30 7.10 18.07 9.38
CA SER A 30 7.96 18.34 8.24
C SER A 30 7.11 18.00 7.02
N ASN A 31 7.00 18.91 6.06
CA ASN A 31 6.34 18.62 4.78
C ASN A 31 7.18 17.55 4.08
N THR A 32 7.06 16.31 4.54
CA THR A 32 7.64 15.15 3.90
C THR A 32 6.87 15.03 2.61
N GLU A 33 7.57 15.23 1.49
CA GLU A 33 6.97 15.09 0.17
C GLU A 33 6.39 13.68 0.05
N VAL A 34 5.06 13.62 -0.10
CA VAL A 34 4.33 12.37 -0.26
C VAL A 34 4.20 12.08 -1.75
N ASN A 35 4.66 10.91 -2.14
CA ASN A 35 4.64 10.42 -3.52
C ASN A 35 3.87 9.10 -3.60
N ALA A 36 3.37 8.77 -4.80
CA ALA A 36 2.83 7.45 -5.05
C ALA A 36 3.91 6.37 -4.81
N PRO A 37 3.53 5.17 -4.34
CA PRO A 37 4.50 4.11 -4.11
C PRO A 37 5.12 3.66 -5.43
N THR A 38 6.36 3.19 -5.40
CA THR A 38 7.04 2.63 -6.57
C THR A 38 7.59 1.26 -6.27
N ILE A 39 7.51 0.35 -7.25
CA ILE A 39 8.19 -0.94 -7.19
C ILE A 39 9.57 -0.71 -7.80
N ILE A 40 10.61 -0.92 -7.00
CA ILE A 40 12.00 -0.63 -7.41
C ILE A 40 12.77 -1.89 -7.76
N HIS A 41 12.24 -3.07 -7.40
CA HIS A 41 12.89 -4.32 -7.69
C HIS A 41 11.92 -5.50 -7.63
N MET A 42 11.97 -6.34 -8.67
CA MET A 42 11.33 -7.65 -8.74
C MET A 42 12.41 -8.72 -8.95
N ALA A 43 12.33 -9.80 -8.17
CA ALA A 43 13.29 -10.88 -8.26
C ALA A 43 12.65 -12.25 -8.05
N GLN A 44 13.30 -13.26 -8.60
CA GLN A 44 12.99 -14.66 -8.34
C GLN A 44 14.26 -15.42 -7.95
N LYS A 45 14.12 -16.39 -7.04
CA LYS A 45 15.23 -17.22 -6.59
C LYS A 45 14.77 -18.64 -6.31
N PHE A 46 15.48 -19.60 -6.89
CA PHE A 46 15.39 -21.00 -6.52
C PHE A 46 16.44 -21.35 -5.47
N SER A 47 16.04 -22.08 -4.43
CA SER A 47 16.95 -22.52 -3.37
C SER A 47 16.54 -23.92 -2.90
N GLY A 48 17.19 -24.94 -3.46
CA GLY A 48 16.96 -26.35 -3.12
C GLY A 48 15.57 -26.81 -3.55
N THR A 49 14.61 -26.83 -2.64
CA THR A 49 13.22 -27.25 -2.91
C THR A 49 12.23 -26.08 -2.92
N ARG A 50 12.69 -24.84 -2.67
CA ARG A 50 11.81 -23.68 -2.52
C ARG A 50 12.07 -22.66 -3.62
N TYR A 51 10.98 -22.17 -4.20
CA TYR A 51 10.99 -21.00 -5.07
C TYR A 51 10.51 -19.78 -4.29
N ARG A 52 11.15 -18.64 -4.55
CA ARG A 52 10.81 -17.36 -3.95
C ARG A 52 10.66 -16.33 -5.04
N ILE A 53 9.60 -15.53 -4.96
CA ILE A 53 9.49 -14.26 -5.67
C ILE A 53 9.48 -13.14 -4.64
N THR A 54 10.18 -12.06 -4.95
CA THR A 54 10.40 -10.93 -4.05
C THR A 54 10.11 -9.64 -4.80
N CYS A 55 9.39 -8.73 -4.13
CA CYS A 55 9.06 -7.39 -4.60
C CYS A 55 9.52 -6.40 -3.55
N ARG A 56 10.26 -5.37 -3.98
CA ARG A 56 10.72 -4.27 -3.13
C ARG A 56 10.03 -2.98 -3.56
N VAL A 57 9.46 -2.31 -2.59
CA VAL A 57 8.60 -1.14 -2.76
C VAL A 57 9.20 0.04 -1.99
N ASN A 58 9.32 1.18 -2.65
CA ASN A 58 9.47 2.47 -1.97
C ASN A 58 8.06 2.98 -1.60
N PRO A 59 7.77 3.25 -0.31
CA PRO A 59 6.44 3.64 0.12
C PRO A 59 6.04 5.09 -0.22
N GLY A 60 6.96 5.91 -0.75
CA GLY A 60 6.66 7.29 -1.14
C GLY A 60 6.28 8.19 0.04
N GLY A 61 6.85 7.96 1.22
CA GLY A 61 6.60 8.76 2.43
C GLY A 61 5.40 8.30 3.28
N LEU A 62 4.56 7.37 2.80
CA LEU A 62 3.38 6.86 3.51
C LEU A 62 3.53 5.39 3.94
N LYS A 63 4.54 5.11 4.77
CA LYS A 63 4.86 3.72 5.15
C LYS A 63 3.80 3.02 6.01
N ASP A 64 3.08 3.77 6.83
CA ASP A 64 2.07 3.22 7.74
C ASP A 64 0.71 3.08 7.05
N GLU A 65 0.55 3.69 5.87
CA GLU A 65 -0.68 3.73 5.08
C GLU A 65 -0.55 2.96 3.75
N ILE A 66 0.50 2.15 3.61
CA ILE A 66 0.74 1.36 2.39
C ILE A 66 0.38 -0.13 2.55
N MET A 67 -0.43 -0.60 1.62
CA MET A 67 -0.74 -2.01 1.43
C MET A 67 0.14 -2.59 0.32
N VAL A 68 0.79 -3.72 0.59
CA VAL A 68 1.59 -4.44 -0.41
C VAL A 68 1.16 -5.90 -0.42
N TYR A 69 0.69 -6.38 -1.56
CA TYR A 69 0.14 -7.73 -1.72
C TYR A 69 0.50 -8.33 -3.08
N TRP A 70 0.25 -9.64 -3.21
CA TRP A 70 0.53 -10.42 -4.40
C TRP A 70 -0.76 -10.97 -5.01
N LEU A 71 -0.82 -10.97 -6.33
CA LEU A 71 -1.83 -11.68 -7.12
C LEU A 71 -1.19 -12.77 -7.97
N ALA A 72 -1.96 -13.80 -8.29
CA ALA A 72 -1.67 -14.81 -9.31
C ALA A 72 -2.83 -14.82 -10.31
N ASP A 73 -2.56 -14.43 -11.56
CA ASP A 73 -3.57 -14.26 -12.61
C ASP A 73 -4.75 -13.36 -12.20
N GLY A 74 -4.50 -12.40 -11.31
CA GLY A 74 -5.50 -11.45 -10.80
C GLY A 74 -6.16 -11.87 -9.48
N ASP A 75 -6.00 -13.11 -9.03
CA ASP A 75 -6.53 -13.59 -7.75
C ASP A 75 -5.52 -13.40 -6.61
N PHE A 76 -6.02 -13.12 -5.40
CA PHE A 76 -5.16 -13.06 -4.21
C PHE A 76 -4.40 -14.37 -4.00
N LEU A 77 -3.11 -14.26 -3.68
CA LEU A 77 -2.22 -15.41 -3.61
C LEU A 77 -2.68 -16.45 -2.57
N GLU A 78 -3.22 -16.01 -1.43
CA GLU A 78 -3.80 -16.86 -0.39
C GLU A 78 -5.06 -17.62 -0.84
N THR A 79 -5.77 -17.11 -1.86
CA THR A 79 -6.93 -17.78 -2.45
C THR A 79 -6.49 -18.83 -3.48
N ALA A 80 -5.51 -18.48 -4.31
CA ALA A 80 -4.98 -19.37 -5.34
C ALA A 80 -4.13 -20.53 -4.77
N TYR A 81 -3.45 -20.33 -3.64
CA TYR A 81 -2.48 -21.29 -3.09
C TYR A 81 -2.75 -21.64 -1.62
N LYS A 82 -3.32 -22.84 -1.39
CA LYS A 82 -3.47 -23.40 -0.04
C LYS A 82 -2.07 -23.61 0.59
N ASN A 83 -1.76 -22.83 1.62
CA ASN A 83 -0.49 -22.83 2.38
C ASN A 83 0.69 -22.06 1.77
N ILE A 84 0.42 -21.07 0.91
CA ILE A 84 1.48 -20.13 0.53
C ILE A 84 1.96 -19.33 1.76
N ARG A 85 3.27 -19.08 1.83
CA ARG A 85 3.84 -18.19 2.85
C ARG A 85 4.25 -16.89 2.19
N VAL A 86 3.63 -15.79 2.60
CA VAL A 86 4.04 -14.43 2.26
C VAL A 86 4.66 -13.78 3.49
N THR A 87 5.80 -13.12 3.32
CA THR A 87 6.47 -12.37 4.40
C THR A 87 6.73 -10.94 3.96
N LYS A 88 6.36 -9.96 4.78
CA LYS A 88 6.67 -8.54 4.62
C LYS A 88 7.77 -8.14 5.60
N LYS A 89 8.76 -7.37 5.15
CA LYS A 89 9.84 -6.83 5.98
C LYS A 89 10.14 -5.38 5.58
N VAL A 90 10.46 -4.55 6.55
CA VAL A 90 11.00 -3.22 6.30
C VAL A 90 12.52 -3.32 6.16
N LYS A 91 13.08 -2.61 5.20
CA LYS A 91 14.50 -2.55 4.86
C LYS A 91 14.93 -1.09 4.78
N TRP A 92 16.15 -0.80 5.20
CA TRP A 92 16.78 0.51 5.02
C TRP A 92 17.92 0.33 4.04
N LEU A 93 17.95 1.16 3.00
CA LEU A 93 19.04 1.21 2.02
C LEU A 93 19.29 2.69 1.70
N ASP A 94 20.51 3.14 1.94
CA ASP A 94 20.98 4.51 1.66
C ASP A 94 20.06 5.60 2.25
N GLY A 95 19.64 5.41 3.50
CA GLY A 95 18.75 6.34 4.21
C GLY A 95 17.29 6.31 3.76
N THR A 96 16.97 5.52 2.74
CA THR A 96 15.60 5.32 2.27
C THR A 96 15.02 4.02 2.82
N GLU A 97 13.80 4.09 3.31
CA GLU A 97 13.05 2.94 3.81
C GLU A 97 12.30 2.25 2.66
N TYR A 98 12.34 0.93 2.64
CA TYR A 98 11.69 0.08 1.64
C TYR A 98 10.90 -1.04 2.31
N ILE A 99 9.85 -1.47 1.63
CA ILE A 99 9.06 -2.64 2.00
C ILE A 99 9.41 -3.77 1.05
N GLU A 100 9.88 -4.89 1.60
CA GLU A 100 10.17 -6.10 0.85
C GLU A 100 9.11 -7.16 1.19
N THR A 101 8.34 -7.57 0.19
CA THR A 101 7.41 -8.69 0.29
C THR A 101 7.95 -9.90 -0.47
N THR A 102 7.92 -11.08 0.14
CA THR A 102 8.40 -12.32 -0.47
C THR A 102 7.33 -13.41 -0.35
N ALA A 103 6.94 -14.00 -1.48
CA ALA A 103 6.14 -15.21 -1.52
C ALA A 103 7.03 -16.45 -1.69
N VAL A 104 6.78 -17.49 -0.89
CA VAL A 104 7.60 -18.72 -0.86
C VAL A 104 6.77 -19.93 -1.26
N PHE A 105 7.08 -20.49 -2.43
CA PHE A 105 6.48 -21.70 -2.97
C PHE A 105 7.29 -22.92 -2.55
N LYS A 106 6.63 -23.89 -1.89
CA LYS A 106 7.26 -25.17 -1.49
C LYS A 106 7.41 -26.15 -2.65
N LYS A 107 6.52 -26.06 -3.63
CA LYS A 107 6.52 -26.86 -4.85
C LYS A 107 5.82 -26.04 -5.93
N LEU A 108 6.33 -26.10 -7.15
CA LEU A 108 5.69 -25.53 -8.32
C LEU A 108 5.07 -26.65 -9.15
N SER A 109 3.91 -26.37 -9.69
CA SER A 109 3.21 -27.11 -10.74
C SER A 109 3.61 -26.55 -12.10
N GLN A 110 3.21 -27.24 -13.18
CA GLN A 110 3.44 -26.74 -14.53
C GLN A 110 2.74 -25.38 -14.75
N LYS A 111 1.52 -25.24 -14.22
CA LYS A 111 0.72 -24.01 -14.31
C LYS A 111 1.45 -22.80 -13.71
N ASP A 112 2.23 -23.00 -12.65
CA ASP A 112 2.88 -21.88 -11.95
C ASP A 112 3.96 -21.19 -12.80
N PHE A 113 4.51 -21.88 -13.80
CA PHE A 113 5.46 -21.27 -14.75
C PHE A 113 4.76 -20.40 -15.80
N ASP A 114 3.47 -20.65 -16.04
CA ASP A 114 2.64 -19.89 -16.98
C ASP A 114 1.81 -18.80 -16.26
N THR A 115 1.79 -18.83 -14.92
CA THR A 115 1.05 -17.89 -14.06
C THR A 115 1.74 -16.53 -14.04
N ASN A 116 0.96 -15.46 -14.21
CA ASN A 116 1.43 -14.10 -14.07
C ASN A 116 1.29 -13.64 -12.61
N PHE A 117 2.41 -13.54 -11.90
CA PHE A 117 2.40 -13.04 -10.52
C PHE A 117 2.55 -11.52 -10.52
N THR A 118 1.64 -10.82 -9.85
CA THR A 118 1.66 -9.36 -9.78
C THR A 118 1.91 -8.91 -8.34
N CYS A 119 2.91 -8.07 -8.14
CA CYS A 119 3.06 -7.31 -6.90
C CYS A 119 2.28 -6.01 -7.05
N ILE A 120 1.44 -5.68 -6.06
CA ILE A 120 0.72 -4.40 -6.00
C ILE A 120 1.10 -3.68 -4.72
N ALA A 121 1.44 -2.40 -4.86
CA ALA A 121 1.66 -1.45 -3.77
C ALA A 121 0.62 -0.34 -3.88
N LEU A 122 -0.16 -0.10 -2.83
CA LEU A 122 -1.26 0.86 -2.80
C LEU A 122 -1.14 1.75 -1.57
N SER A 123 -1.25 3.06 -1.75
CA SER A 123 -1.37 4.06 -0.70
C SER A 123 -2.40 5.13 -1.10
N PRO A 124 -2.78 6.06 -0.21
CA PRO A 124 -3.62 7.20 -0.57
C PRO A 124 -3.08 8.07 -1.70
N ALA A 125 -1.75 8.09 -1.91
CA ALA A 125 -1.11 8.85 -2.97
C ALA A 125 -1.15 8.17 -4.35
N GLY A 126 -1.54 6.90 -4.42
CA GLY A 126 -1.63 6.14 -5.67
C GLY A 126 -1.23 4.68 -5.54
N PHE A 127 -0.88 4.06 -6.66
CA PHE A 127 -0.45 2.66 -6.67
C PHE A 127 0.66 2.39 -7.68
N ALA A 128 1.42 1.34 -7.44
CA ALA A 128 2.32 0.72 -8.40
C ALA A 128 1.99 -0.77 -8.54
N LYS A 129 2.22 -1.30 -9.75
CA LYS A 129 2.09 -2.72 -10.03
C LYS A 129 3.23 -3.18 -10.94
N GLU A 130 3.76 -4.35 -10.67
CA GLU A 130 4.72 -5.02 -11.55
C GLU A 130 4.46 -6.52 -11.57
N ASN A 131 4.78 -7.12 -12.71
CA ASN A 131 4.54 -8.53 -13.00
C ASN A 131 5.86 -9.30 -13.01
N ILE A 132 5.81 -10.57 -12.60
CA ILE A 132 6.90 -11.52 -12.75
C ILE A 132 6.34 -12.90 -13.08
N GLN A 133 7.02 -13.60 -13.98
CA GLN A 133 6.79 -15.02 -14.24
C GLN A 133 7.96 -15.83 -13.69
N ILE A 134 7.65 -17.00 -13.13
CA ILE A 134 8.68 -17.91 -12.65
C ILE A 134 9.31 -18.60 -13.85
N ILE A 135 10.63 -18.50 -13.96
CA ILE A 135 11.39 -19.12 -15.04
C ILE A 135 11.80 -20.53 -14.60
N LYS A 136 11.53 -21.52 -15.46
CA LYS A 136 12.08 -22.86 -15.29
C LYS A 136 13.60 -22.80 -15.34
N ALA A 137 14.25 -23.30 -14.30
CA ALA A 137 15.68 -23.59 -14.39
C ALA A 137 15.84 -24.72 -15.42
N SER A 138 16.51 -24.44 -16.54
CA SER A 138 16.87 -25.50 -17.47
C SER A 138 17.83 -26.45 -16.76
N PRO A 139 17.65 -27.78 -16.86
CA PRO A 139 18.67 -28.72 -16.39
C PRO A 139 19.98 -28.36 -17.09
N ARG A 140 21.05 -28.11 -16.33
CA ARG A 140 22.38 -28.13 -16.93
C ARG A 140 22.60 -29.55 -17.42
N LEU A 141 22.69 -29.74 -18.74
CA LEU A 141 23.26 -30.93 -19.33
C LEU A 141 24.73 -30.95 -18.89
N THR A 142 25.03 -31.74 -17.86
CA THR A 142 26.39 -32.14 -17.47
C THR A 142 26.57 -33.59 -17.81
#